data_AF-A0A5C6WVJ4-F1
#
_entry.id   AF-A0A5C6WVJ4-F1
#
_cell.length_a   1.000
_cell.length_b   1.000
_cell.length_c   1.000
_cell.angle_alpha   90.00
_cell.angle_beta   90.00
_cell.angle_gamma   90.00
#
_symmetry.space_group_name_H-M   'P 1'
#
loop_
_entity.id
_entity.type
_entity.pdbx_description
1 polymer ?
#
loop_
_entity_poly.entity_id
_entity_poly.type
_entity_poly.pdbx_seq_one_letter_code
_entity_poly.pdbx_strand_id
1 'polypeptide(L)' 'MMSGNSTHTALATRLLTGDLSAEVRLALVGLLPWLGEPAILRALDLHELSERTGTSRAALRAARQIVLSEMDSNSSPNL' A
#
# COMPACT_ATOMS: atom_id res chain seq x y z
N MET A 1 -20.00 -5.18 -6.25
CA MET A 1 -18.85 -4.29 -6.57
C MET A 1 -18.48 -3.38 -5.38
N MET A 2 -18.37 -3.90 -4.15
CA MET A 2 -18.25 -3.07 -2.92
C MET A 2 -16.89 -3.16 -2.18
N SER A 3 -15.91 -3.93 -2.70
CA SER A 3 -14.64 -4.19 -1.99
C SER A 3 -13.59 -3.06 -2.14
N GLY A 4 -13.53 -2.40 -3.31
CA GLY A 4 -12.51 -1.37 -3.59
C GLY A 4 -12.63 -0.08 -2.77
N ASN A 5 -13.85 0.27 -2.32
CA ASN A 5 -14.08 1.48 -1.52
C ASN A 5 -13.48 1.37 -0.11
N SER A 6 -13.40 0.16 0.45
CA SER A 6 -12.94 -0.06 1.82
C SER A 6 -11.42 0.07 1.96
N THR A 7 -10.65 -0.47 1.02
CA THR A 7 -9.17 -0.39 1.06
C THR A 7 -8.67 1.04 0.83
N HIS A 8 -9.28 1.77 -0.11
CA HIS A 8 -8.96 3.18 -0.33
C HIS A 8 -9.29 4.03 0.90
N THR A 9 -10.43 3.79 1.55
CA THR A 9 -10.83 4.50 2.77
C THR A 9 -9.91 4.18 3.95
N ALA A 10 -9.51 2.93 4.12
CA ALA A 10 -8.59 2.51 5.19
C ALA A 10 -7.19 3.13 5.02
N LEU A 11 -6.65 3.11 3.80
CA LEU A 11 -5.37 3.75 3.50
C LEU A 11 -5.45 5.27 3.63
N ALA A 12 -6.52 5.90 3.15
CA ALA A 12 -6.75 7.34 3.35
C ALA A 12 -6.80 7.69 4.86
N THR A 13 -7.44 6.85 5.67
CA THR A 13 -7.48 7.02 7.12
C THR A 13 -6.08 6.94 7.73
N ARG A 14 -5.26 5.93 7.37
CA ARG A 14 -3.86 5.81 7.82
C ARG A 14 -2.97 6.98 7.39
N LEU A 15 -3.20 7.53 6.19
CA LEU A 15 -2.49 8.73 5.74
C LEU A 15 -2.86 9.97 6.57
N LEU A 16 -4.11 10.04 7.06
CA LEU A 16 -4.65 11.15 7.87
C LEU A 16 -4.35 11.02 9.37
N THR A 17 -4.28 9.80 9.92
CA THR A 17 -4.03 9.56 11.36
C THR A 17 -2.58 9.83 11.78
N GLY A 18 -1.66 9.94 10.83
CA GLY A 18 -0.28 10.37 11.09
C GLY A 18 0.59 9.33 11.81
N ASP A 19 0.13 8.08 11.88
CA ASP A 19 0.86 6.92 12.42
C ASP A 19 2.03 6.47 11.52
N LEU A 20 2.11 7.02 10.30
CA LEU A 20 3.12 6.69 9.30
C LEU A 20 4.18 7.78 9.15
N SER A 21 5.45 7.37 9.02
CA SER A 21 6.54 8.29 8.70
C SER A 21 6.32 8.97 7.34
N ALA A 22 6.92 10.14 7.14
CA ALA A 22 6.82 10.87 5.87
C ALA A 22 7.27 10.03 4.67
N GLU A 23 8.34 9.24 4.84
CA GLU A 23 8.83 8.33 3.79
C GLU A 23 7.83 7.23 3.45
N VAL A 24 7.19 6.62 4.45
CA VAL A 24 6.19 5.56 4.23
C VAL A 24 4.94 6.13 3.56
N ARG A 25 4.54 7.36 3.92
CA ARG A 25 3.43 8.04 3.23
C ARG A 25 3.74 8.31 1.77
N LEU A 26 4.94 8.78 1.46
CA LEU A 26 5.39 8.99 0.07
C LEU A 26 5.45 7.66 -0.70
N ALA A 27 5.98 6.61 -0.06
CA ALA A 27 6.00 5.26 -0.63
C ALA A 27 4.59 4.73 -0.95
N LEU A 28 3.62 4.96 -0.07
CA LEU A 28 2.22 4.58 -0.30
C LEU A 28 1.63 5.27 -1.52
N VAL A 29 1.90 6.57 -1.71
CA VAL A 29 1.47 7.31 -2.91
C VAL A 29 2.02 6.66 -4.18
N GLY A 30 3.30 6.26 -4.15
CA GLY A 30 3.93 5.55 -5.26
C GLY A 30 3.28 4.20 -5.58
N LEU A 31 2.66 3.55 -4.59
CA LEU A 31 2.01 2.23 -4.73
C LEU A 31 0.51 2.30 -5.06
N LEU A 32 -0.11 3.49 -5.06
CA LEU A 32 -1.53 3.68 -5.39
C LEU A 32 -1.97 3.07 -6.72
N PRO A 33 -1.18 3.08 -7.81
CA PRO A 33 -1.62 2.52 -9.09
C PRO A 33 -1.97 1.03 -9.05
N TRP A 34 -1.43 0.29 -8.08
CA TRP A 34 -1.65 -1.15 -7.93
C TRP A 34 -2.68 -1.50 -6.85
N LEU A 35 -3.44 -0.52 -6.34
CA LEU A 35 -4.56 -0.76 -5.42
C LEU A 35 -5.70 -1.50 -6.12
N GLY A 36 -5.69 -2.81 -5.99
CA GLY A 36 -6.63 -3.71 -6.68
C GLY A 36 -5.94 -4.88 -7.36
N GLU A 37 -4.61 -4.84 -7.49
CA GLU A 37 -3.81 -5.88 -8.13
C GLU A 37 -2.80 -6.47 -7.13
N PRO A 38 -3.25 -7.26 -6.13
CA PRO A 38 -2.38 -7.72 -5.05
C PRO A 38 -1.28 -8.65 -5.56
N ALA A 39 -1.53 -9.41 -6.63
CA ALA A 39 -0.55 -10.26 -7.28
C ALA A 39 0.61 -9.44 -7.88
N ILE A 40 0.30 -8.34 -8.55
CA ILE A 40 1.30 -7.44 -9.16
C ILE A 40 2.05 -6.71 -8.06
N LEU A 41 1.34 -6.20 -7.05
CA LEU A 41 1.97 -5.55 -5.90
C LEU A 41 2.96 -6.48 -5.18
N ARG A 42 2.66 -7.78 -5.05
CA ARG A 42 3.57 -8.78 -4.46
C ARG A 42 4.81 -9.03 -5.32
N ALA A 43 4.64 -9.06 -6.65
CA ALA A 43 5.70 -9.35 -7.61
C ALA A 43 6.59 -8.13 -7.95
N LEU A 44 6.15 -6.92 -7.62
CA LEU A 44 6.82 -5.69 -8.03
C LEU A 44 8.25 -5.60 -7.48
N ASP A 45 9.20 -5.15 -8.29
CA ASP A 45 10.59 -4.99 -7.86
C ASP A 45 10.76 -3.68 -7.09
N LEU A 46 10.96 -3.82 -5.78
CA LEU A 46 11.17 -2.67 -4.89
C LEU A 46 12.53 -1.99 -5.09
N HIS A 47 13.50 -2.69 -5.68
CA HIS A 47 14.79 -2.10 -6.01
C HIS A 47 14.65 -1.12 -7.18
N GLU A 48 14.09 -1.58 -8.31
CA GLU A 48 13.83 -0.72 -9.47
C GLU A 48 12.95 0.48 -9.09
N LEU A 49 11.90 0.24 -8.30
CA LEU A 49 11.02 1.31 -7.84
C LEU A 49 11.76 2.32 -6.96
N SER A 50 12.64 1.87 -6.06
CA SER A 50 13.45 2.75 -5.22
C SER A 50 14.37 3.67 -6.01
N GLU A 51 14.97 3.18 -7.09
CA GLU A 51 15.84 3.99 -7.96
C GLU A 51 15.03 5.01 -8.75
N ARG A 52 13.84 4.62 -9.23
CA ARG A 52 12.97 5.49 -10.01
C ARG A 52 12.32 6.60 -9.19
N THR A 53 11.92 6.32 -7.95
CA THR A 53 11.18 7.27 -7.11
C THR A 53 12.05 7.95 -6.06
N GLY A 54 13.32 7.58 -5.93
CA GLY A 54 14.22 8.07 -4.88
C GLY A 54 13.74 7.72 -3.46
N THR A 55 12.86 6.73 -3.33
CA THR A 55 12.26 6.34 -2.05
C THR A 55 13.03 5.19 -1.44
N SER A 56 13.21 5.18 -0.11
CA SER A 56 13.96 4.12 0.54
C SER A 56 13.28 2.76 0.34
N ARG A 57 14.07 1.72 0.07
CA ARG A 57 13.57 0.34 -0.06
C ARG A 57 12.84 -0.13 1.19
N ALA A 58 13.26 0.37 2.37
CA ALA A 58 12.60 0.09 3.64
C ALA A 58 11.19 0.69 3.70
N ALA A 59 11.03 1.96 3.30
CA ALA A 59 9.73 2.62 3.25
C ALA A 59 8.79 1.95 2.24
N LEU A 60 9.31 1.56 1.06
CA LEU A 60 8.54 0.84 0.05
C LEU A 60 8.09 -0.55 0.53
N ARG A 61 8.95 -1.28 1.26
CA ARG A 61 8.56 -2.56 1.88
C ARG A 61 7.44 -2.37 2.91
N ALA A 62 7.57 -1.37 3.78
CA ALA A 62 6.56 -1.07 4.79
C ALA A 62 5.22 -0.68 4.14
N ALA A 63 5.25 0.20 3.14
CA ALA A 63 4.07 0.61 2.39
C ALA A 63 3.39 -0.57 1.69
N ARG A 64 4.16 -1.47 1.07
CA ARG A 64 3.63 -2.71 0.47
C ARG A 64 2.91 -3.58 1.50
N GLN A 65 3.51 -3.80 2.67
CA GLN A 65 2.91 -4.62 3.73
C GLN A 65 1.60 -4.01 4.24
N ILE A 66 1.56 -2.69 4.41
CA ILE A 66 0.34 -1.97 4.78
C ILE A 66 -0.76 -2.22 3.74
N VAL A 67 -0.49 -1.96 2.46
CA VAL A 67 -1.48 -2.13 1.38
C VAL A 67 -1.97 -3.57 1.31
N LEU A 68 -1.07 -4.56 1.36
CA LEU A 68 -1.46 -5.97 1.34
C LEU A 68 -2.30 -6.36 2.55
N SER A 69 -1.94 -5.89 3.75
CA SER A 69 -2.72 -6.17 4.96
C SER A 69 -4.14 -5.62 4.86
N GLU A 70 -4.31 -4.39 4.34
CA GLU A 70 -5.64 -3.80 4.14
C GLU A 70 -6.44 -4.57 3.07
N MET A 71 -5.78 -5.03 2.00
CA MET A 71 -6.43 -5.83 0.97
C MET A 71 -6.87 -7.20 1.49
N ASP A 72 -6.03 -7.88 2.28
CA ASP A 72 -6.31 -9.19 2.84
C ASP A 72 -7.41 -9.10 3.94
N SER A 73 -7.39 -8.06 4.79
CA SER A 73 -8.45 -7.78 5.76
C SER A 73 -9.80 -7.49 5.09
N ASN A 74 -9.80 -6.82 3.94
CA ASN A 74 -11.02 -6.58 3.16
C ASN A 74 -11.47 -7.78 2.31
N SER A 75 -10.58 -8.74 2.08
CA SER A 75 -10.87 -10.00 1.35
C SER A 75 -11.39 -11.11 2.26
N SER A 76 -11.44 -10.87 3.58
CA SER A 76 -11.97 -11.80 4.57
C SER A 76 -13.41 -11.41 4.93
N PRO A 77 -14.44 -11.89 4.20
CA PRO A 77 -15.79 -11.83 4.74
C PRO A 77 -15.85 -12.81 5.91
N ASN A 78 -16.31 -12.34 7.06
CA ASN A 78 -16.59 -13.11 8.27
C ASN A 78 -16.96 -14.59 7.98
N LEU A 79 -16.21 -15.51 8.59
CA LEU A 79 -16.72 -16.84 8.95
C LEU A 79 -17.63 -16.71 10.17
#